data_AF-A0A956EKF3-F1
#
_entry.id   AF-A0A956EKF3-F1
#
_cell.length_a   1.000
_cell.length_b   1.000
_cell.length_c   1.000
_cell.angle_alpha   90.00
_cell.angle_beta   90.00
_cell.angle_gamma   90.00
#
_symmetry.space_group_name_H-M   'P 1'
#
loop_
_entity.id
_entity.type
_entity.pdbx_description
1 polymer ?
#
loop_
_entity_poly.entity_id
_entity_poly.type
_entity_poly.pdbx_seq_one_letter_code
_entity_poly.pdbx_strand_id
1 'polypeptide(L)'
;TGGETESASGSGSASAGTTGGVIDPEVEALCAAAEGSIVEGLTTQCECEVAAGNFADVDACLADLGFDPQVACTCAIMATYPQGPHFECLGPVTADFATCMKTTGCDDLDALDLCFFTLLDAGDCPDSDQAAEAQVRFECYGDAPFACGSGETIPETWVCDLDDNCADGSDESRCPVFMCKSGDEIPLEWQCDGAADCPDGDDEENCP
;
A
#
# COMPACT_ATOMS: atom_id res chain seq x y z
N THR A 1 32.40 -56.60 1.26
CA THR A 1 31.62 -55.55 0.59
C THR A 1 30.16 -55.83 0.85
N GLY A 2 29.63 -55.28 1.93
CA GLY A 2 28.24 -55.48 2.36
C GLY A 2 27.66 -54.13 2.77
N GLY A 3 26.36 -53.96 2.55
CA GLY A 3 25.60 -52.75 2.83
C GLY A 3 24.52 -52.54 1.77
N GLU A 4 23.33 -53.03 2.08
CA GLU A 4 22.11 -53.07 1.27
C GLU A 4 21.42 -51.70 1.03
N THR A 5 20.46 -51.74 0.09
CA THR A 5 19.24 -50.94 -0.22
C THR A 5 18.91 -49.69 0.64
N GLU A 6 18.22 -48.63 0.17
CA GLU A 6 16.80 -48.59 -0.21
C GLU A 6 16.44 -47.40 -1.13
N SER A 7 15.40 -47.58 -1.96
CA SER A 7 14.72 -46.52 -2.72
C SER A 7 13.60 -45.88 -1.91
N ALA A 8 13.39 -44.57 -2.03
CA ALA A 8 12.09 -43.95 -1.76
C ALA A 8 11.90 -42.71 -2.63
N SER A 9 10.87 -42.75 -3.47
CA SER A 9 10.24 -41.58 -4.10
C SER A 9 9.53 -40.75 -3.03
N GLY A 10 9.57 -39.43 -3.18
CA GLY A 10 8.78 -38.50 -2.38
C GLY A 10 8.64 -37.18 -3.11
N SER A 11 7.55 -37.03 -3.86
CA SER A 11 7.03 -35.73 -4.25
C SER A 11 6.67 -34.96 -2.97
N GLY A 12 7.28 -33.80 -2.78
CA GLY A 12 6.93 -32.87 -1.72
C GLY A 12 6.89 -31.48 -2.33
N SER A 13 5.69 -30.99 -2.59
CA SER A 13 5.43 -29.57 -2.82
C SER A 13 6.16 -28.77 -1.74
N ALA A 14 6.96 -27.78 -2.16
CA ALA A 14 7.39 -26.75 -1.24
C ALA A 14 6.13 -25.99 -0.80
N SER A 15 5.67 -26.34 0.39
CA SER A 15 4.58 -25.67 1.09
C SER A 15 4.94 -24.21 1.24
N ALA A 16 3.99 -23.33 0.91
CA ALA A 16 3.94 -21.97 1.44
C ALA A 16 4.28 -22.03 2.94
N GLY A 17 5.37 -21.38 3.31
CA GLY A 17 5.88 -21.35 4.67
C GLY A 17 5.40 -20.09 5.36
N THR A 18 4.23 -20.14 5.99
CA THR A 18 3.88 -19.18 7.04
C THR A 18 3.17 -19.92 8.15
N THR A 19 3.93 -20.25 9.20
CA THR A 19 3.38 -20.47 10.54
C THR A 19 4.47 -20.12 11.56
N GLY A 20 4.43 -18.90 12.10
CA GLY A 20 5.00 -18.57 13.41
C GLY A 20 6.37 -17.88 13.43
N GLY A 21 6.50 -16.74 12.74
CA GLY A 21 7.53 -15.76 13.10
C GLY A 21 7.32 -15.30 14.55
N VAL A 22 8.39 -15.12 15.31
CA VAL A 22 8.30 -14.48 16.64
C VAL A 22 7.91 -13.03 16.41
N ILE A 23 6.75 -12.61 16.93
CA ILE A 23 6.34 -11.20 16.92
C ILE A 23 7.38 -10.39 17.70
N ASP A 24 7.97 -9.38 17.06
CA ASP A 24 8.81 -8.41 17.76
C ASP A 24 7.92 -7.32 18.41
N PRO A 25 7.80 -7.29 19.75
CA PRO A 25 6.91 -6.36 20.44
C PRO A 25 7.37 -4.90 20.35
N GLU A 26 8.65 -4.64 20.06
CA GLU A 26 9.16 -3.28 19.86
C GLU A 26 8.73 -2.76 18.48
N VAL A 27 8.85 -3.59 17.44
CA VAL A 27 8.37 -3.27 16.08
C VAL A 27 6.86 -3.07 16.07
N GLU A 28 6.10 -3.94 16.72
CA GLU A 28 4.63 -3.81 16.83
C GLU A 28 4.24 -2.48 17.49
N ALA A 29 4.94 -2.08 18.55
CA ALA A 29 4.69 -0.82 19.25
C ALA A 29 5.05 0.42 18.42
N LEU A 30 6.16 0.38 17.69
CA LEU A 30 6.57 1.47 16.79
C LEU A 30 5.57 1.65 15.65
N CYS A 31 5.16 0.56 15.01
CA CYS A 31 4.11 0.55 13.99
C CYS A 31 2.81 1.16 14.54
N ALA A 32 2.33 0.67 15.69
CA ALA A 32 1.09 1.15 16.27
C ALA A 32 1.13 2.64 16.65
N ALA A 33 2.30 3.15 17.06
CA ALA A 33 2.48 4.57 17.35
C ALA A 33 2.47 5.44 16.08
N ALA A 34 3.12 4.99 15.00
CA ALA A 34 3.14 5.69 13.72
C ALA A 34 1.73 5.74 13.11
N GLU A 35 1.08 4.59 13.00
CA GLU A 35 -0.30 4.45 12.53
C GLU A 35 -1.27 5.29 13.38
N GLY A 36 -1.12 5.26 14.71
CA GLY A 36 -1.93 6.08 15.61
C GLY A 36 -1.78 7.58 15.36
N SER A 37 -0.59 8.04 14.97
CA SER A 37 -0.32 9.44 14.64
C SER A 37 -0.96 9.82 13.29
N ILE A 38 -0.93 8.92 12.29
CA ILE A 38 -1.63 9.11 11.02
C ILE A 38 -3.14 9.23 11.25
N VAL A 39 -3.75 8.26 11.97
CA VAL A 39 -5.18 8.27 12.32
C VAL A 39 -5.56 9.59 12.98
N GLU A 40 -4.75 10.05 13.92
CA GLU A 40 -4.98 11.28 14.68
C GLU A 40 -4.97 12.54 13.79
N GLY A 41 -3.98 12.66 12.90
CA GLY A 41 -3.88 13.79 11.98
C GLY A 41 -5.02 13.81 10.97
N LEU A 42 -5.35 12.67 10.35
CA LEU A 42 -6.47 12.55 9.40
C LEU A 42 -7.82 12.80 10.08
N THR A 43 -8.01 12.31 11.29
CA THR A 43 -9.21 12.60 12.09
C THR A 43 -9.35 14.10 12.32
N THR A 44 -8.26 14.78 12.67
CA THR A 44 -8.27 16.24 12.87
C THR A 44 -8.63 16.99 11.57
N GLN A 45 -8.11 16.55 10.41
CA GLN A 45 -8.51 17.08 9.11
C GLN A 45 -10.01 16.94 8.88
N CYS A 46 -10.53 15.73 9.06
CA CYS A 46 -11.92 15.42 8.82
C CYS A 46 -12.86 16.14 9.79
N GLU A 47 -12.45 16.40 11.04
CA GLU A 47 -13.19 17.27 11.95
C GLU A 47 -13.33 18.69 11.40
N CYS A 48 -12.27 19.25 10.79
CA CYS A 48 -12.32 20.55 10.12
C CYS A 48 -13.22 20.55 8.88
N GLU A 49 -13.12 19.52 8.04
CA GLU A 49 -13.92 19.40 6.82
C GLU A 49 -15.42 19.23 7.11
N VAL A 50 -15.77 18.49 8.17
CA VAL A 50 -17.14 18.38 8.67
C VAL A 50 -17.64 19.73 9.20
N ALA A 51 -16.79 20.48 9.92
CA ALA A 51 -17.15 21.82 10.38
C ALA A 51 -17.35 22.81 9.24
N ALA A 52 -16.64 22.64 8.12
CA ALA A 52 -16.81 23.39 6.88
C ALA A 52 -18.08 22.97 6.09
N GLY A 53 -18.67 21.83 6.42
CA GLY A 53 -19.88 21.29 5.79
C GLY A 53 -19.61 20.50 4.51
N ASN A 54 -18.37 20.07 4.27
CA ASN A 54 -17.98 19.27 3.11
C ASN A 54 -18.36 17.80 3.28
N PHE A 55 -18.41 17.30 4.52
CA PHE A 55 -18.82 15.94 4.86
C PHE A 55 -19.89 15.90 5.95
N ALA A 56 -20.65 14.80 5.98
CA ALA A 56 -21.74 14.61 6.95
C ALA A 56 -21.22 14.34 8.37
N ASP A 57 -20.12 13.60 8.48
CA ASP A 57 -19.44 13.23 9.71
C ASP A 57 -17.99 12.80 9.39
N VAL A 58 -17.19 12.59 10.45
CA VAL A 58 -15.76 12.26 10.33
C VAL A 58 -15.57 10.91 9.64
N ASP A 59 -16.45 9.94 9.90
CA ASP A 59 -16.36 8.60 9.31
C ASP A 59 -16.57 8.66 7.78
N ALA A 60 -17.52 9.48 7.31
CA ALA A 60 -17.75 9.69 5.89
C ALA A 60 -16.55 10.36 5.20
N CYS A 61 -15.89 11.29 5.88
CA CYS A 61 -14.67 11.93 5.38
C CYS A 61 -13.48 10.94 5.33
N LEU A 62 -13.24 10.18 6.40
CA LEU A 62 -12.18 9.16 6.42
C LEU A 62 -12.41 8.08 5.36
N ALA A 63 -13.67 7.69 5.12
CA ALA A 63 -14.02 6.76 4.06
C ALA A 63 -13.76 7.32 2.66
N ASP A 64 -14.00 8.62 2.43
CA ASP A 64 -13.69 9.30 1.17
C ASP A 64 -12.17 9.36 0.91
N LEU A 65 -11.38 9.50 1.97
CA LEU A 65 -9.92 9.38 1.94
C LEU A 65 -9.42 7.93 1.77
N GLY A 66 -10.32 6.94 1.72
CA GLY A 66 -9.96 5.52 1.59
C GLY A 66 -9.29 4.93 2.84
N PHE A 67 -9.49 5.54 4.01
CA PHE A 67 -8.80 5.16 5.24
C PHE A 67 -9.65 4.19 6.10
N ASP A 68 -9.22 2.92 6.20
CA ASP A 68 -9.77 1.91 7.13
C ASP A 68 -8.65 1.39 8.05
N PRO A 69 -8.57 1.83 9.32
CA PRO A 69 -7.46 1.47 10.18
C PRO A 69 -7.61 0.05 10.74
N GLN A 70 -6.98 -0.94 10.09
CA GLN A 70 -6.76 -2.30 10.64
C GLN A 70 -5.48 -2.39 11.49
N VAL A 71 -5.14 -1.33 12.24
CA VAL A 71 -3.83 -1.12 12.91
C VAL A 71 -3.31 -2.35 13.67
N ALA A 72 -4.16 -2.99 14.48
CA ALA A 72 -3.75 -4.16 15.26
C ALA A 72 -3.41 -5.38 14.38
N CYS A 73 -4.14 -5.58 13.29
CA CYS A 73 -3.86 -6.66 12.33
C CYS A 73 -2.58 -6.35 11.56
N THR A 74 -2.50 -5.14 10.98
CA THR A 74 -1.35 -4.66 10.20
C THR A 74 -0.07 -4.77 11.02
N CYS A 75 -0.01 -4.16 12.20
CA CYS A 75 1.21 -4.13 13.01
C CYS A 75 1.62 -5.51 13.55
N ALA A 76 0.66 -6.40 13.83
CA ALA A 76 0.98 -7.78 14.21
C ALA A 76 1.67 -8.54 13.06
N ILE A 77 1.19 -8.37 11.82
CA ILE A 77 1.82 -8.97 10.63
C ILE A 77 3.18 -8.35 10.39
N MET A 78 3.29 -7.01 10.36
CA MET A 78 4.56 -6.31 10.15
C MET A 78 5.62 -6.70 11.19
N ALA A 79 5.23 -6.93 12.45
CA ALA A 79 6.13 -7.40 13.50
C ALA A 79 6.61 -8.86 13.32
N THR A 80 6.00 -9.65 12.44
CA THR A 80 6.50 -10.98 12.03
C THR A 80 7.50 -10.93 10.87
N TYR A 81 7.55 -9.80 10.16
CA TYR A 81 8.52 -9.50 9.10
C TYR A 81 9.39 -8.29 9.50
N PRO A 82 10.24 -8.42 10.52
CA PRO A 82 11.09 -7.31 10.96
C PRO A 82 12.22 -7.07 9.94
N GLN A 83 11.91 -6.44 8.82
CA GLN A 83 12.91 -5.73 8.03
C GLN A 83 12.97 -4.31 8.60
N GLY A 84 13.95 -4.03 9.48
CA GLY A 84 14.23 -2.63 9.87
C GLY A 84 14.71 -1.83 8.66
N PRO A 85 14.81 -0.48 8.65
CA PRO A 85 14.46 0.57 9.61
C PRO A 85 13.16 1.36 9.26
N HIS A 86 12.20 0.77 8.54
CA HIS A 86 10.98 1.46 8.06
C HIS A 86 10.25 2.22 9.18
N PHE A 87 9.87 1.54 10.27
CA PHE A 87 9.15 2.18 11.39
C PHE A 87 10.01 3.14 12.22
N GLU A 88 11.33 2.94 12.28
CA GLU A 88 12.24 3.87 12.94
C GLU A 88 12.32 5.21 12.20
N CYS A 89 12.13 5.18 10.87
CA CYS A 89 12.06 6.36 10.00
C CYS A 89 10.66 7.01 10.03
N LEU A 90 9.60 6.20 9.97
CA LEU A 90 8.23 6.67 9.84
C LEU A 90 7.66 7.30 11.13
N GLY A 91 8.07 6.78 12.31
CA GLY A 91 7.55 7.25 13.60
C GLY A 91 7.70 8.76 13.83
N PRO A 92 8.90 9.35 13.67
CA PRO A 92 9.09 10.79 13.78
C PRO A 92 8.25 11.61 12.78
N VAL A 93 8.20 11.19 11.51
CA VAL A 93 7.49 11.90 10.43
C VAL A 93 5.98 11.96 10.73
N THR A 94 5.39 10.83 11.12
CA THR A 94 3.97 10.73 11.44
C THR A 94 3.60 11.47 12.73
N ALA A 95 4.49 11.51 13.72
CA ALA A 95 4.30 12.30 14.94
C ALA A 95 4.34 13.82 14.68
N ASP A 96 5.24 14.26 13.81
CA ASP A 96 5.32 15.67 13.39
C ASP A 96 4.07 16.08 12.59
N PHE A 97 3.59 15.20 11.70
CA PHE A 97 2.30 15.37 11.01
C PHE A 97 1.14 15.55 12.00
N ALA A 98 0.95 14.61 12.92
CA ALA A 98 -0.13 14.67 13.91
C ALA A 98 -0.07 15.93 14.76
N THR A 99 1.15 16.34 15.15
CA THR A 99 1.39 17.58 15.89
C THR A 99 1.01 18.81 15.06
N CYS A 100 1.44 18.86 13.79
CA CYS A 100 1.11 19.94 12.87
C CYS A 100 -0.41 20.10 12.75
N MET A 101 -1.11 19.00 12.42
CA MET A 101 -2.57 18.97 12.28
C MET A 101 -3.29 19.49 13.53
N LYS A 102 -2.86 19.07 14.73
CA LYS A 102 -3.46 19.54 15.99
C LYS A 102 -3.22 21.02 16.30
N THR A 103 -2.11 21.56 15.84
CA THR A 103 -1.74 22.96 16.13
C THR A 103 -2.26 23.95 15.11
N THR A 104 -2.61 23.47 13.92
CA THR A 104 -3.22 24.27 12.85
C THR A 104 -4.73 24.33 13.04
N GLY A 105 -5.28 25.54 13.01
CA GLY A 105 -6.73 25.75 13.15
C GLY A 105 -7.48 25.47 11.85
N CYS A 106 -8.75 25.06 11.97
CA CYS A 106 -9.63 24.82 10.82
C CYS A 106 -9.99 26.09 10.00
N ASP A 107 -9.51 27.26 10.40
CA ASP A 107 -9.66 28.51 9.67
C ASP A 107 -8.64 28.69 8.53
N ASP A 108 -7.62 27.83 8.47
CA ASP A 108 -6.56 27.87 7.47
C ASP A 108 -6.37 26.47 6.84
N LEU A 109 -7.24 26.13 5.88
CA LEU A 109 -7.20 24.84 5.19
C LEU A 109 -5.91 24.67 4.37
N ASP A 110 -5.36 25.75 3.82
CA ASP A 110 -4.08 25.72 3.11
C ASP A 110 -2.92 25.31 4.04
N ALA A 111 -2.95 25.76 5.30
CA ALA A 111 -1.98 25.33 6.31
C ALA A 111 -2.16 23.86 6.74
N LEU A 112 -3.39 23.35 6.73
CA LEU A 112 -3.65 21.92 6.97
C LEU A 112 -3.12 21.05 5.81
N ASP A 113 -3.29 21.50 4.57
CA ASP A 113 -2.68 20.85 3.41
C ASP A 113 -1.14 20.84 3.51
N LEU A 114 -0.54 21.92 4.02
CA LEU A 114 0.90 21.95 4.33
C LEU A 114 1.30 20.95 5.41
N CYS A 115 0.47 20.74 6.43
CA CYS A 115 0.70 19.69 7.40
C CYS A 115 0.65 18.31 6.74
N PHE A 116 -0.32 18.05 5.87
CA PHE A 116 -0.40 16.79 5.13
C PHE A 116 0.86 16.53 4.30
N PHE A 117 1.46 17.56 3.70
CA PHE A 117 2.73 17.41 2.99
C PHE A 117 3.90 16.93 3.87
N THR A 118 3.86 17.08 5.20
CA THR A 118 4.86 16.47 6.08
C THR A 118 4.84 14.95 6.05
N LEU A 119 3.69 14.34 5.71
CA LEU A 119 3.58 12.91 5.52
C LEU A 119 4.24 12.45 4.20
N LEU A 120 4.41 13.32 3.20
CA LEU A 120 5.11 12.95 1.96
C LEU A 120 6.61 12.68 2.17
N ASP A 121 7.22 13.27 3.21
CA ASP A 121 8.60 12.93 3.61
C ASP A 121 8.73 11.47 4.08
N ALA A 122 7.61 10.79 4.38
CA ALA A 122 7.62 9.34 4.63
C ALA A 122 8.03 8.54 3.39
N GLY A 123 7.87 9.08 2.18
CA GLY A 123 8.30 8.44 0.93
C GLY A 123 9.82 8.31 0.78
N ASP A 124 10.60 9.03 1.60
CA ASP A 124 12.06 8.84 1.69
C ASP A 124 12.45 7.67 2.62
N CYS A 125 11.50 7.11 3.37
CA CYS A 125 11.76 5.94 4.21
C CYS A 125 11.88 4.69 3.33
N PRO A 126 12.80 3.76 3.66
CA PRO A 126 12.90 2.50 2.95
C PRO A 126 11.56 1.75 2.97
N ASP A 127 11.19 1.15 1.84
CA ASP A 127 9.97 0.36 1.72
C ASP A 127 9.97 -0.81 2.69
N SER A 128 8.76 -1.23 3.06
CA SER A 128 8.58 -2.35 3.96
C SER A 128 8.72 -3.69 3.22
N ASP A 129 8.74 -4.80 3.95
CA ASP A 129 8.91 -6.11 3.34
C ASP A 129 7.72 -6.43 2.42
N GLN A 130 7.97 -6.64 1.13
CA GLN A 130 6.91 -6.90 0.14
C GLN A 130 6.00 -8.08 0.53
N ALA A 131 6.57 -9.12 1.17
CA ALA A 131 5.78 -10.26 1.63
C ALA A 131 4.90 -9.90 2.84
N ALA A 132 5.37 -9.01 3.71
CA ALA A 132 4.56 -8.46 4.79
C ALA A 132 3.39 -7.63 4.25
N GLU A 133 3.64 -6.75 3.28
CA GLU A 133 2.59 -5.92 2.67
C GLU A 133 1.54 -6.76 1.95
N ALA A 134 1.98 -7.76 1.18
CA ALA A 134 1.06 -8.70 0.55
C ALA A 134 0.22 -9.47 1.58
N GLN A 135 0.82 -9.86 2.71
CA GLN A 135 0.08 -10.53 3.78
C GLN A 135 -0.89 -9.58 4.49
N VAL A 136 -0.52 -8.32 4.75
CA VAL A 136 -1.42 -7.30 5.31
C VAL A 136 -2.64 -7.10 4.42
N ARG A 137 -2.42 -6.92 3.11
CA ARG A 137 -3.49 -6.77 2.12
C ARG A 137 -4.45 -7.95 2.13
N PHE A 138 -3.91 -9.17 2.14
CA PHE A 138 -4.74 -10.37 2.16
C PHE A 138 -5.46 -10.61 3.49
N GLU A 139 -4.74 -10.57 4.60
CA GLU A 139 -5.28 -11.01 5.90
C GLU A 139 -6.09 -9.92 6.60
N CYS A 140 -5.71 -8.65 6.47
CA CYS A 140 -6.41 -7.54 7.13
C CYS A 140 -7.50 -6.93 6.24
N TYR A 141 -7.25 -6.81 4.94
CA TYR A 141 -8.17 -6.13 4.00
C TYR A 141 -8.93 -7.09 3.07
N GLY A 142 -8.50 -8.36 2.98
CA GLY A 142 -9.16 -9.37 2.14
C GLY A 142 -8.80 -9.30 0.66
N ASP A 143 -7.78 -8.52 0.30
CA ASP A 143 -7.34 -8.34 -1.08
C ASP A 143 -6.47 -9.51 -1.52
N ALA A 144 -6.82 -10.17 -2.63
CA ALA A 144 -6.08 -11.33 -3.10
C ALA A 144 -4.69 -10.89 -3.60
N PRO A 145 -3.59 -11.50 -3.13
CA PRO A 145 -2.27 -11.10 -3.59
C PRO A 145 -1.97 -11.69 -4.98
N PHE A 146 -1.05 -11.04 -5.71
CA PHE A 146 -0.56 -11.51 -6.99
C PHE A 146 0.68 -12.39 -6.80
N ALA A 147 0.72 -13.52 -7.51
CA ALA A 147 1.87 -14.42 -7.50
C ALA A 147 2.74 -14.18 -8.74
N CYS A 148 3.96 -13.69 -8.52
CA CYS A 148 4.94 -13.48 -9.57
C CYS A 148 5.32 -14.81 -10.26
N GLY A 149 5.72 -14.73 -11.53
CA GLY A 149 6.27 -15.86 -12.28
C GLY A 149 7.57 -16.40 -11.68
N SER A 150 8.33 -15.55 -10.98
CA SER A 150 9.52 -15.85 -10.20
C SER A 150 9.23 -16.60 -8.89
N GLY A 151 8.01 -16.50 -8.35
CA GLY A 151 7.54 -17.18 -7.14
C GLY A 151 7.30 -16.28 -5.93
N GLU A 152 7.67 -15.01 -6.00
CA GLU A 152 7.30 -13.98 -5.02
C GLU A 152 5.79 -13.71 -5.00
N THR A 153 5.34 -13.01 -3.97
CA THR A 153 3.95 -12.60 -3.81
C THR A 153 3.91 -11.13 -3.46
N ILE A 154 3.16 -10.35 -4.23
CA ILE A 154 3.05 -8.90 -4.10
C ILE A 154 1.58 -8.49 -3.93
N PRO A 155 1.29 -7.28 -3.41
CA PRO A 155 -0.06 -6.70 -3.47
C PRO A 155 -0.61 -6.64 -4.89
N GLU A 156 -1.92 -6.83 -5.08
CA GLU A 156 -2.55 -6.68 -6.42
C GLU A 156 -2.43 -5.26 -6.98
N THR A 157 -2.35 -4.23 -6.13
CA THR A 157 -2.13 -2.84 -6.55
C THR A 157 -0.75 -2.58 -7.13
N TRP A 158 0.19 -3.50 -6.97
CA TRP A 158 1.53 -3.41 -7.55
C TRP A 158 1.63 -4.14 -8.89
N VAL A 159 0.49 -4.58 -9.42
CA VAL A 159 0.40 -5.11 -10.77
C VAL A 159 0.04 -3.96 -11.68
N CYS A 160 0.89 -3.69 -12.67
CA CYS A 160 0.71 -2.63 -13.65
C CYS A 160 0.79 -1.23 -13.07
N ASP A 161 1.71 -1.03 -12.12
CA ASP A 161 1.97 0.26 -11.48
C ASP A 161 3.24 0.96 -12.03
N LEU A 162 3.83 0.41 -13.10
CA LEU A 162 5.06 0.87 -13.77
C LEU A 162 6.36 0.55 -13.03
N ASP A 163 6.28 -0.10 -11.86
CA ASP A 163 7.44 -0.56 -11.10
C ASP A 163 7.64 -2.08 -11.25
N ASP A 164 8.90 -2.51 -11.35
CA ASP A 164 9.27 -3.92 -11.48
C ASP A 164 9.34 -4.55 -10.08
N ASN A 165 8.17 -4.92 -9.53
CA ASN A 165 8.05 -5.45 -8.17
C ASN A 165 8.31 -6.96 -8.11
N CYS A 166 8.04 -7.69 -9.20
CA CYS A 166 8.45 -9.09 -9.35
C CYS A 166 9.90 -9.19 -9.84
N ALA A 167 10.72 -10.13 -9.34
CA ALA A 167 12.10 -10.27 -9.84
C ALA A 167 12.20 -10.67 -11.34
N ASP A 168 11.10 -11.10 -11.95
CA ASP A 168 10.99 -11.41 -13.38
C ASP A 168 10.14 -10.41 -14.19
N GLY A 169 9.68 -9.29 -13.59
CA GLY A 169 8.80 -8.30 -14.22
C GLY A 169 7.46 -8.85 -14.69
N SER A 170 6.99 -9.93 -14.07
CA SER A 170 5.75 -10.59 -14.48
C SER A 170 4.50 -9.77 -14.13
N ASP A 171 4.56 -8.94 -13.10
CA ASP A 171 3.59 -7.92 -12.72
C ASP A 171 3.37 -6.90 -13.84
N GLU A 172 4.43 -6.43 -14.49
CA GLU A 172 4.33 -5.43 -15.57
C GLU A 172 4.13 -6.04 -16.98
N SER A 173 4.20 -7.37 -17.09
CA SER A 173 4.26 -8.05 -18.39
C SER A 173 2.91 -8.25 -19.11
N ARG A 174 1.79 -8.07 -18.40
CA ARG A 174 0.44 -8.37 -18.92
C ARG A 174 -0.58 -7.31 -18.56
N CYS A 175 -0.14 -6.06 -18.60
CA CYS A 175 -1.00 -4.95 -18.26
C CYS A 175 -2.10 -4.75 -19.29
N PRO A 176 -3.33 -4.48 -18.83
CA PRO A 176 -4.38 -4.09 -19.75
C PRO A 176 -3.95 -2.79 -20.44
N VAL A 177 -3.94 -2.81 -21.76
CA VAL A 177 -3.62 -1.65 -22.59
C VAL A 177 -4.85 -1.23 -23.37
N PHE A 178 -5.02 0.08 -23.55
CA PHE A 178 -5.89 0.62 -24.57
C PHE A 178 -5.09 0.77 -25.86
N MET A 179 -5.67 0.30 -26.97
CA MET A 179 -5.04 0.41 -28.29
C MET A 179 -5.67 1.57 -29.05
N CYS A 180 -4.89 2.64 -29.23
CA CYS A 180 -5.28 3.79 -30.03
C CYS A 180 -5.62 3.35 -31.46
N LYS A 181 -6.50 4.10 -32.13
CA LYS A 181 -6.81 3.88 -33.56
C LYS A 181 -5.57 4.00 -34.45
N SER A 182 -4.57 4.77 -34.03
CA SER A 182 -3.26 4.88 -34.68
C SER A 182 -2.43 3.59 -34.60
N GLY A 183 -2.74 2.69 -33.66
CA GLY A 183 -2.01 1.47 -33.35
C GLY A 183 -1.01 1.60 -32.21
N ASP A 184 -0.95 2.77 -31.56
CA ASP A 184 -0.18 2.97 -30.33
C ASP A 184 -0.88 2.29 -29.14
N GLU A 185 -0.10 1.89 -28.14
CA GLU A 185 -0.59 1.27 -26.91
C GLU A 185 -0.36 2.25 -25.76
N ILE A 186 -1.41 2.50 -24.99
CA ILE A 186 -1.35 3.29 -23.75
C ILE A 186 -1.87 2.42 -22.58
N PRO A 187 -1.47 2.70 -21.33
CA PRO A 187 -2.08 2.10 -20.15
C PRO A 187 -3.60 2.24 -20.17
N LEU A 188 -4.34 1.20 -19.77
CA LEU A 188 -5.81 1.27 -19.75
C LEU A 188 -6.34 2.37 -18.81
N GLU A 189 -5.59 2.72 -17.77
CA GLU A 189 -5.93 3.84 -16.86
C GLU A 189 -5.95 5.21 -17.53
N TRP A 190 -5.23 5.40 -18.64
CA TRP A 190 -5.23 6.64 -19.42
C TRP A 190 -6.41 6.70 -20.40
N GLN A 191 -7.23 5.64 -20.47
CA GLN A 191 -8.49 5.74 -21.18
C GLN A 191 -9.48 6.53 -20.32
N CYS A 192 -9.96 7.66 -20.83
CA CYS A 192 -10.96 8.51 -20.18
C CYS A 192 -10.46 9.20 -18.91
N ASP A 193 -9.18 9.57 -18.87
CA ASP A 193 -8.56 10.26 -17.74
C ASP A 193 -8.63 11.79 -17.86
N GLY A 194 -9.14 12.30 -19.00
CA GLY A 194 -9.25 13.72 -19.30
C GLY A 194 -8.08 14.31 -20.07
N ALA A 195 -7.05 13.50 -20.39
CA ALA A 195 -5.90 13.86 -21.21
C ALA A 195 -5.90 13.07 -22.53
N ALA A 196 -5.43 13.71 -23.61
CA ALA A 196 -5.28 13.02 -24.89
C ALA A 196 -3.89 12.38 -24.96
N ASP A 197 -3.79 11.09 -24.66
CA ASP A 197 -2.56 10.29 -24.69
C ASP A 197 -2.41 9.55 -26.02
N CYS A 198 -3.52 9.16 -26.65
CA CYS A 198 -3.50 8.76 -28.05
C CYS A 198 -3.19 9.97 -28.96
N PRO A 199 -2.47 9.78 -30.09
CA PRO A 199 -2.12 10.88 -31.00
C PRO A 199 -3.33 11.63 -31.57
N ASP A 200 -4.46 10.94 -31.73
CA ASP A 200 -5.73 11.50 -32.20
C ASP A 200 -6.72 11.78 -31.06
N GLY A 201 -6.33 11.53 -29.80
CA GLY A 201 -7.16 11.72 -28.60
C GLY A 201 -8.37 10.80 -28.52
N ASP A 202 -8.29 9.63 -29.15
CA ASP A 202 -9.41 8.68 -29.23
C ASP A 202 -9.64 7.83 -27.97
N ASP A 203 -8.66 7.82 -27.07
CA ASP A 203 -8.76 7.38 -25.67
C ASP A 203 -9.80 8.18 -24.87
N GLU A 204 -10.00 9.46 -25.21
CA GLU A 204 -10.95 10.37 -24.55
C GLU A 204 -12.34 10.39 -25.22
N GLU A 205 -12.59 9.50 -26.19
CA GLU A 205 -13.87 9.41 -26.87
C GLU A 205 -14.80 8.37 -26.23
N ASN A 206 -16.08 8.74 -26.02
CA ASN A 206 -17.14 7.88 -25.47
C ASN A 206 -16.93 7.39 -24.02
N CYS A 207 -16.35 8.24 -23.18
CA CYS A 207 -16.26 8.02 -21.75
C CYS A 207 -17.65 8.03 -21.07
N PRO A 208 -17.88 7.16 -20.06
CA PRO A 208 -19.17 7.00 -19.37
C PRO A 208 -19.60 8.23 -18.54
#